data_AF-A0A318TZ13-F1
#
_entry.id   AF-A0A318TZ13-F1
#
_cell.length_a   1.000
_cell.length_b   1.000
_cell.length_c   1.000
_cell.angle_alpha   90.00
_cell.angle_beta   90.00
_cell.angle_gamma   90.00
#
_symmetry.space_group_name_H-M   'P 1'
#
loop_
_entity.id
_entity.type
_entity.pdbx_description
1 polymer ?
#
loop_
_entity_poly.entity_id
_entity_poly.type
_entity_poly.pdbx_seq_one_letter_code
_entity_poly.pdbx_strand_id
1 'polypeptide(L)' 'MSFNLKRQAVIIISSLAILIAIGLSIDMYLTHKEIMDATNACHNLNGNPIIHKEGLISNWSFTCDGL' A
#
# COMPACT_ATOMS: atom_id res chain seq x y z
N MET A 1 -31.41 -23.26 -16.59
CA MET A 1 -30.14 -22.56 -16.90
C MET A 1 -29.10 -23.00 -15.86
N SER A 2 -28.57 -24.22 -16.00
CA SER A 2 -27.55 -24.75 -15.10
C SER A 2 -26.21 -24.17 -15.54
N PHE A 3 -25.88 -22.98 -15.06
CA PHE A 3 -24.53 -22.44 -15.24
C PHE A 3 -23.56 -23.45 -14.63
N ASN A 4 -22.57 -23.86 -15.44
CA ASN A 4 -21.58 -24.84 -15.06
C ASN A 4 -20.86 -24.33 -13.79
N LEU A 5 -21.17 -24.90 -12.63
CA LEU A 5 -20.79 -24.36 -11.30
C LEU A 5 -19.29 -24.02 -11.21
N LYS A 6 -18.46 -24.83 -11.88
CA LYS A 6 -17.02 -24.63 -12.04
C LYS A 6 -16.66 -23.31 -12.75
N ARG A 7 -17.35 -22.98 -13.84
CA ARG A 7 -17.14 -21.75 -14.60
C ARG A 7 -17.51 -20.52 -13.77
N GLN A 8 -18.58 -20.61 -12.99
CA GLN A 8 -19.03 -19.52 -12.13
C GLN A 8 -18.05 -19.29 -10.97
N ALA A 9 -17.55 -20.37 -10.35
CA ALA A 9 -16.52 -20.29 -9.31
C ALA A 9 -15.21 -19.65 -9.81
N VAL A 10 -14.75 -20.02 -11.00
CA VAL A 10 -13.54 -19.44 -11.60
C VAL A 10 -13.70 -17.94 -11.81
N ILE A 11 -14.85 -17.49 -12.32
CA ILE A 11 -15.13 -16.06 -12.52
C ILE A 11 -15.07 -15.32 -11.18
N ILE A 12 -15.73 -15.84 -10.14
CA ILE A 12 -15.77 -15.20 -8.81
C ILE A 12 -14.38 -15.12 -8.17
N ILE A 13 -13.58 -16.19 -8.24
CA ILE A 13 -12.23 -16.20 -7.66
C ILE A 13 -11.32 -15.23 -8.44
N SER A 14 -11.41 -15.22 -9.77
CA SER A 14 -10.62 -14.32 -10.60
C SER A 14 -10.96 -12.86 -10.36
N SER A 15 -12.25 -12.52 -10.23
CA SER A 15 -12.67 -11.15 -9.94
C SER A 15 -12.26 -10.73 -8.54
N LEU A 16 -12.35 -11.63 -7.54
CA LEU A 16 -11.88 -11.37 -6.19
C LEU A 16 -10.37 -11.10 -6.16
N ALA A 17 -9.56 -11.90 -6.88
CA ALA A 17 -8.12 -11.69 -6.95
C ALA A 17 -7.76 -10.33 -7.57
N ILE A 18 -8.49 -9.90 -8.60
CA ILE A 18 -8.31 -8.58 -9.22
C ILE A 18 -8.65 -7.47 -8.22
N LEU A 19 -9.77 -7.59 -7.50
CA LEU A 19 -10.16 -6.60 -6.48
C LEU A 19 -9.11 -6.48 -5.37
N ILE A 20 -8.55 -7.60 -4.91
CA ILE A 20 -7.48 -7.61 -3.91
C ILE A 20 -6.23 -6.91 -4.46
N ALA A 21 -5.82 -7.23 -5.70
CA ALA A 21 -4.66 -6.60 -6.33
C ALA A 21 -4.82 -5.09 -6.49
N ILE A 22 -6.02 -4.63 -6.87
CA ILE A 22 -6.35 -3.19 -6.95
C ILE A 22 -6.28 -2.56 -5.55
N GLY A 23 -6.90 -3.18 -4.55
CA GLY A 23 -6.88 -2.68 -3.17
C GLY A 23 -5.46 -2.51 -2.62
N LEU A 24 -4.61 -3.52 -2.80
CA LEU A 24 -3.20 -3.47 -2.38
C LEU A 24 -2.40 -2.41 -3.15
N SER A 25 -2.71 -2.21 -4.44
CA SER A 25 -2.05 -1.18 -5.24
C SER A 25 -2.41 0.23 -4.78
N ILE A 26 -3.67 0.46 -4.40
CA ILE A 26 -4.15 1.74 -3.86
C ILE A 26 -3.50 2.01 -2.49
N ASP A 27 -3.50 1.02 -1.61
CA ASP A 27 -2.85 1.10 -0.28
C ASP A 27 -1.38 1.51 -0.43
N MET A 28 -0.62 0.80 -1.26
CA MET A 28 0.79 1.10 -1.51
C MET A 28 1.01 2.51 -2.04
N TYR A 29 0.15 2.99 -2.95
CA TYR A 29 0.23 4.34 -3.50
C TYR A 29 -0.02 5.41 -2.43
N LEU A 30 -1.06 5.23 -1.61
CA LEU A 30 -1.39 6.17 -0.53
C LEU A 30 -0.27 6.23 0.50
N THR A 31 0.24 5.09 0.94
CA THR A 31 1.36 5.04 1.89
C THR A 31 2.62 5.69 1.34
N HIS A 32 2.95 5.46 0.06
CA HIS A 32 4.09 6.13 -0.57
C HIS A 32 3.93 7.65 -0.57
N LYS A 33 2.72 8.13 -0.89
CA LYS A 33 2.43 9.57 -0.88
C LYS A 33 2.56 10.17 0.52
N GLU A 34 2.01 9.51 1.54
CA GLU A 34 2.13 9.97 2.93
C GLU A 34 3.58 10.06 3.41
N ILE A 35 4.41 9.06 3.08
CA ILE A 35 5.84 9.06 3.39
C ILE A 35 6.54 10.22 2.67
N MET A 36 6.23 10.46 1.40
CA MET A 36 6.80 11.58 0.65
C MET A 36 6.43 12.93 1.25
N ASP A 37 5.16 13.12 1.63
CA ASP A 37 4.69 14.35 2.26
C ASP A 37 5.38 14.57 3.62
N ALA A 38 5.53 13.53 4.45
CA ALA A 38 6.26 13.59 5.72
C ALA A 38 7.76 13.89 5.53
N THR A 39 8.38 13.26 4.52
CA THR A 39 9.79 13.45 4.16
C THR A 39 10.05 14.89 3.73
N ASN A 40 9.19 15.44 2.86
CA ASN A 40 9.27 16.82 2.43
C ASN A 40 9.08 17.80 3.59
N ALA A 41 8.15 17.53 4.50
CA ALA A 41 7.95 18.33 5.70
C ALA A 41 9.20 18.33 6.61
N CYS A 42 9.84 17.18 6.79
CA CYS A 42 11.09 17.06 7.55
C CYS A 42 12.23 17.85 6.90
N HIS A 43 12.40 17.75 5.59
CA HIS A 43 13.38 18.55 4.85
C HIS A 43 13.14 20.05 5.00
N ASN A 44 11.89 20.51 5.01
CA ASN A 44 11.55 21.92 5.22
C ASN A 44 11.92 22.42 6.63
N LEU A 45 12.07 21.51 7.61
CA LEU A 45 12.53 21.80 8.96
C LEU A 45 14.06 21.66 9.12
N ASN A 46 14.80 21.51 8.02
CA ASN A 46 16.23 21.15 7.99
C ASN A 46 16.55 19.81 8.71
N GLY A 47 15.55 18.96 8.89
CA GLY A 47 15.73 17.61 9.42
C GLY A 47 16.15 16.62 8.34
N ASN A 48 16.62 15.46 8.79
CA ASN A 48 16.97 14.30 8.01
C ASN A 48 15.89 13.22 8.17
N PRO A 49 15.12 12.91 7.10
CA PRO A 49 14.09 11.89 7.17
C PRO A 49 14.70 10.48 7.18
N ILE A 50 14.24 9.65 8.10
CA ILE A 50 14.60 8.25 8.25
C ILE A 50 13.33 7.42 8.08
N ILE A 51 13.33 6.55 7.07
CA ILE A 51 12.20 5.67 6.75
C ILE A 51 12.61 4.23 7.06
N HIS A 52 11.88 3.58 7.96
CA HIS A 52 12.05 2.19 8.29
C HIS A 52 10.87 1.39 7.76
N LYS A 53 11.16 0.27 7.10
CA LYS A 53 10.13 -0.68 6.69
C LYS A 53 10.07 -1.78 7.75
N GLU A 54 8.94 -1.92 8.42
CA GLU A 54 8.74 -2.94 9.43
C GLU A 54 7.93 -4.11 8.84
N GLY A 55 8.55 -5.28 8.74
CA GLY A 55 7.88 -6.51 8.32
C GLY A 55 7.59 -6.66 6.81
N LEU A 56 6.65 -7.55 6.50
CA LEU A 56 6.36 -8.00 5.12
C LEU A 56 5.19 -7.25 4.45
N ILE A 57 4.35 -6.57 5.23
CA ILE A 57 3.10 -5.94 4.79
C ILE A 57 3.13 -4.48 5.24
N SER A 58 2.88 -3.55 4.31
CA SER A 58 2.64 -2.08 4.37
C SER A 58 2.96 -1.25 5.62
N ASN A 59 3.77 -1.73 6.56
CA ASN A 59 4.13 -1.05 7.79
C ASN A 59 5.42 -0.28 7.53
N TRP A 60 5.29 1.02 7.59
CA TRP A 60 6.41 1.95 7.47
C TRP A 60 6.42 2.81 8.71
N SER A 61 7.58 2.94 9.34
CA SER A 61 7.83 3.92 10.38
C SER A 61 8.65 5.07 9.79
N PHE A 62 8.25 6.27 10.14
CA PHE A 62 8.88 7.51 9.70
C PHE A 62 9.44 8.24 10.93
N THR A 63 10.65 8.74 10.82
CA THR A 63 11.29 9.58 11.84
C THR A 63 11.99 10.75 11.16
N CYS A 64 11.94 11.93 11.77
CA CYS A 64 12.68 13.09 11.33
C CYS A 64 13.77 13.38 12.37
N ASP A 65 15.03 13.15 12.01
CA ASP A 65 16.18 13.37 12.88
C ASP A 65 16.81 14.74 12.61
N GLY A 66 17.33 15.44 13.61
CA GLY A 66 17.92 16.79 13.43
C GLY A 66 17.03 17.97 13.86
N LEU A 67 16.07 17.74 14.76
CA LEU A 67 15.52 18.78 15.64
C LEU A 67 16.31 18.84 16.95
#